data_AF-A0A1F3XXF6-F1
#
_entry.id   AF-A0A1F3XXF6-F1
#
_cell.length_a   1.000
_cell.length_b   1.000
_cell.length_c   1.000
_cell.angle_alpha   90.00
_cell.angle_beta   90.00
_cell.angle_gamma   90.00
#
_symmetry.space_group_name_H-M   'P 1'
#
loop_
_entity.id
_entity.type
_entity.pdbx_description
1 polymer ?
#
loop_
_entity_poly.entity_id
_entity_poly.type
_entity_poly.pdbx_seq_one_letter_code
_entity_poly.pdbx_strand_id
1 'polypeptide(L)'
;MRFPAFHALVLLTVLTVPIRGLPATPTLALPNGVLSCVKQRLSLGLLPNRHAFPSPKLQKSRLVDEVMKSKNYWFDPQFAAYLEAHPDEVVPLARAWYASEMFPQMIYPRFVQVVGKKRAHLMLDPRILCRTDDFLKWSGEYLRNHPQASGIELRAEFAKTLGTSKVFRGMRLQSADEAMQLKQSGIQSAGLKFQNKSFMKEKLLSEIDPKSASPQTKQAFASGFGMEILNRPMNKDLDKSILVSVSDWMELAASVGYHHGQAEKMAPNGKLFLFEMDIPEFELIRQVGPLNKGGARRGFYQIGNQRIDYDPYKIEAFIPYQVRPEWIRTVHSYNEPPPRWHFQP
;
A
#
# COMPACT_ATOMS: atom_id res chain seq x y z
N MET A 1 -6.77 -30.33 3.56
CA MET A 1 -6.28 -30.63 2.19
C MET A 1 -5.11 -29.71 1.89
N ARG A 2 -3.90 -30.28 1.74
CA ARG A 2 -2.67 -29.55 1.39
C ARG A 2 -2.46 -29.71 -0.12
N PHE A 3 -2.17 -28.63 -0.83
CA PHE A 3 -1.74 -28.67 -2.23
C PHE A 3 -0.23 -28.35 -2.34
N PRO A 4 0.47 -28.94 -3.33
CA PRO A 4 1.93 -29.04 -3.31
C PRO A 4 2.60 -27.78 -3.84
N ALA A 5 3.74 -27.44 -3.22
CA ALA A 5 4.72 -26.51 -3.76
C ALA A 5 5.62 -27.26 -4.75
N PHE A 6 5.68 -26.81 -6.00
CA PHE A 6 6.68 -27.28 -6.96
C PHE A 6 7.80 -26.25 -7.13
N HIS A 7 9.02 -26.78 -7.10
CA HIS A 7 10.28 -26.10 -7.34
C HIS A 7 10.44 -25.75 -8.83
N ALA A 8 11.14 -24.64 -9.09
CA ALA A 8 11.92 -24.49 -10.32
C ALA A 8 13.29 -23.88 -9.98
N LEU A 9 14.30 -24.69 -10.25
CA LEU A 9 15.73 -24.43 -10.19
C LEU A 9 16.13 -23.71 -11.49
N VAL A 10 16.87 -22.61 -11.41
CA VAL A 10 17.69 -22.12 -12.54
C VAL A 10 19.05 -21.68 -12.02
N LEU A 11 20.09 -22.44 -12.42
CA LEU A 11 21.49 -22.06 -12.38
C LEU A 11 21.72 -20.85 -13.28
N LEU A 12 22.54 -19.90 -12.84
CA LEU A 12 23.53 -19.28 -13.73
C LEU A 12 24.77 -18.85 -12.95
N THR A 13 25.84 -19.60 -13.18
CA THR A 13 27.23 -19.23 -12.90
C THR A 13 27.67 -18.13 -13.87
N VAL A 14 28.63 -17.29 -13.47
CA VAL A 14 29.88 -16.97 -14.20
C VAL A 14 30.41 -15.54 -13.89
N LEU A 15 31.67 -15.54 -13.45
CA LEU A 15 32.76 -14.53 -13.54
C LEU A 15 32.78 -13.30 -12.63
N THR A 16 33.59 -13.45 -11.58
CA THR A 16 34.35 -12.39 -10.91
C THR A 16 35.54 -11.96 -11.77
N VAL A 17 35.69 -10.65 -11.99
CA VAL A 17 36.94 -10.01 -12.44
C VAL A 17 37.31 -8.96 -11.39
N PRO A 18 38.53 -8.98 -10.82
CA PRO A 18 38.97 -7.96 -9.89
C PRO A 18 39.59 -6.79 -10.66
N ILE A 19 39.03 -5.58 -10.53
CA ILE A 19 39.71 -4.35 -10.97
C ILE A 19 40.41 -3.74 -9.76
N ARG A 20 41.74 -3.81 -9.78
CA ARG A 20 42.67 -3.04 -8.95
C ARG A 20 42.86 -1.65 -9.55
N GLY A 21 43.02 -0.66 -8.68
CA GLY A 21 43.83 0.54 -8.95
C GLY A 21 43.06 1.82 -9.22
N LEU A 22 42.90 2.66 -8.20
CA LEU A 22 42.81 4.11 -8.36
C LEU A 22 43.74 4.78 -7.33
N PRO A 23 44.53 5.79 -7.73
CA PRO A 23 45.52 6.45 -6.89
C PRO A 23 44.91 7.49 -5.95
N ALA A 24 45.66 7.78 -4.87
CA ALA A 24 45.34 8.74 -3.83
C ALA A 24 45.25 10.19 -4.35
N THR A 25 44.22 10.91 -3.93
CA THR A 25 44.08 12.36 -4.09
C THR A 25 44.87 13.12 -3.01
N PRO A 26 45.52 14.25 -3.35
CA PRO A 26 46.40 14.98 -2.45
C PRO A 26 45.64 15.83 -1.43
N THR A 27 46.17 15.82 -0.21
CA THR A 27 45.78 16.65 0.93
C THR A 27 46.11 18.13 0.66
N LEU A 28 45.09 18.97 0.50
CA LEU A 28 45.24 20.43 0.52
C LEU A 28 45.31 20.91 1.98
N ALA A 29 46.49 21.35 2.39
CA ALA A 29 46.70 22.10 3.62
C ALA A 29 46.06 23.49 3.49
N LEU A 30 45.15 23.83 4.41
CA LEU A 30 44.62 25.19 4.53
C LEU A 30 45.50 26.00 5.49
N PRO A 31 45.74 27.30 5.21
CA PRO A 31 46.64 28.14 5.99
C PRO A 31 46.05 28.52 7.36
N ASN A 32 46.92 28.44 8.37
CA ASN A 32 46.71 28.87 9.74
C ASN A 32 46.41 30.39 9.79
N GLY A 33 45.14 30.77 9.75
CA GLY A 33 44.77 32.20 9.83
C GLY A 33 43.37 32.53 10.32
N VAL A 34 42.44 31.57 10.38
CA VAL A 34 41.01 31.86 10.71
C VAL A 34 40.61 31.36 12.12
N LEU A 35 41.53 30.72 12.83
CA LEU A 35 41.28 30.12 14.15
C LEU A 35 41.30 31.10 15.34
N SER A 36 41.70 32.37 15.15
CA SER A 36 41.72 33.36 16.24
C SER A 36 40.39 34.10 16.44
N CYS A 37 39.56 34.24 15.40
CA CYS A 37 38.29 34.99 15.51
C CYS A 37 37.12 34.14 16.05
N VAL A 38 37.19 32.81 15.90
CA VAL A 38 36.12 31.90 16.37
C VAL A 38 36.23 31.57 17.85
N LYS A 39 37.44 31.53 18.42
CA LYS A 39 37.63 31.24 19.86
C LYS A 39 37.13 32.36 20.78
N GLN A 40 37.07 33.60 20.30
CA GLN A 40 36.65 34.74 21.12
C GLN A 40 35.12 34.93 21.17
N ARG A 41 34.36 34.25 20.28
CA ARG A 41 32.88 34.20 20.34
C ARG A 41 32.32 33.01 21.14
N LEU A 42 33.15 32.00 21.44
CA LEU A 42 32.75 30.85 22.27
C LEU A 42 32.77 31.15 23.78
N SER A 43 33.42 32.24 24.22
CA SER A 43 33.53 32.63 25.63
C SER A 43 32.41 33.54 26.13
N LEU A 44 31.44 33.91 25.30
CA LEU A 44 30.41 34.91 25.65
C LEU A 44 28.96 34.40 25.67
N GLY A 45 28.71 33.09 25.61
CA GLY A 45 27.40 32.52 26.00
C GLY A 45 26.17 33.08 25.27
N LEU A 46 26.33 33.74 24.13
CA LEU A 46 25.28 34.42 23.37
C LEU A 46 25.29 33.86 21.94
N LEU A 47 24.87 32.60 21.81
CA LEU A 47 24.27 32.15 20.56
C LEU A 47 22.75 32.09 20.78
N PRO A 48 21.96 32.71 19.89
CA PRO A 48 20.51 32.52 19.93
C PRO A 48 20.23 31.04 19.79
N ASN A 49 19.30 30.53 20.59
CA ASN A 49 18.75 29.18 20.52
C ASN A 49 18.67 28.75 19.05
N ARG A 50 19.63 27.95 18.59
CA ARG A 50 19.44 27.17 17.37
C ARG A 50 18.24 26.32 17.70
N HIS A 51 17.10 26.60 17.08
CA HIS A 51 16.00 25.66 17.00
C HIS A 51 16.63 24.33 16.62
N ALA A 52 16.78 23.44 17.60
CA ALA A 52 17.36 22.14 17.39
C ALA A 52 16.42 21.48 16.40
N PHE A 53 16.84 21.40 15.13
CA PHE A 53 16.09 20.65 14.15
C PHE A 53 15.89 19.27 14.76
N PRO A 54 14.62 18.84 14.98
CA PRO A 54 14.36 17.58 15.64
C PRO A 54 15.12 16.50 14.90
N SER A 55 15.74 15.57 15.64
CA SER A 55 16.54 14.51 15.02
C SER A 55 15.67 13.76 13.98
N PRO A 56 16.26 13.20 12.90
CA PRO A 56 15.50 12.51 11.86
C PRO A 56 14.54 11.44 12.42
N LYS A 57 14.95 10.73 13.48
CA LYS A 57 14.08 9.78 14.20
C LYS A 57 12.88 10.45 14.87
N LEU A 58 13.08 11.62 15.50
CA LEU A 58 12.02 12.37 16.16
C LEU A 58 11.03 12.95 15.14
N GLN A 59 11.51 13.34 13.95
CA GLN A 59 10.66 13.78 12.84
C GLN A 59 9.77 12.64 12.32
N LYS A 60 10.34 11.46 12.07
CA LYS A 60 9.59 10.28 11.61
C LYS A 60 8.57 9.78 12.64
N SER A 61 8.90 9.82 13.93
CA SER A 61 7.92 9.47 14.98
C SER A 61 6.74 10.43 15.01
N ARG A 62 6.97 11.74 14.88
CA ARG A 62 5.88 12.73 14.79
C ARG A 62 5.02 12.49 13.55
N LEU A 63 5.65 12.17 12.43
CA LEU A 63 4.97 11.83 11.18
C LEU A 63 4.04 10.62 11.34
N VAL A 64 4.50 9.58 12.04
CA VAL A 64 3.65 8.42 12.37
C VAL A 64 2.48 8.80 13.28
N ASP A 65 2.71 9.66 14.28
CA ASP A 65 1.64 10.10 15.17
C ASP A 65 0.55 10.90 14.43
N GLU A 66 0.95 11.77 13.49
CA GLU A 66 0.04 12.53 12.63
C GLU A 66 -0.72 11.62 11.66
N VAL A 67 -0.01 10.69 11.02
CA VAL A 67 -0.60 9.66 10.14
C VAL A 67 -1.61 8.78 10.90
N MET A 68 -1.29 8.36 12.12
CA MET A 68 -2.18 7.59 12.99
C MET A 68 -3.45 8.37 13.35
N LYS A 69 -3.32 9.70 13.52
CA LYS A 69 -4.44 10.59 13.80
C LYS A 69 -5.31 10.79 12.57
N SER A 70 -4.72 10.97 11.38
CA SER A 70 -5.45 11.17 10.13
C SER A 70 -6.07 9.87 9.60
N LYS A 71 -5.54 8.71 10.01
CA LYS A 71 -5.87 7.37 9.48
C LYS A 71 -5.65 7.25 7.97
N ASN A 72 -4.90 8.18 7.38
CA ASN A 72 -4.59 8.25 5.95
C ASN A 72 -3.15 7.76 5.73
N TYR A 73 -2.87 6.53 6.13
CA TYR A 73 -1.53 5.96 6.28
C TYR A 73 -0.59 6.06 5.07
N TRP A 74 -1.12 5.97 3.85
CA TRP A 74 -0.34 6.13 2.62
C TRP A 74 -0.55 7.49 1.95
N PHE A 75 -1.47 8.31 2.46
CA PHE A 75 -2.05 9.48 1.78
C PHE A 75 -2.05 10.72 2.64
N ASP A 76 -1.29 10.69 3.71
CA ASP A 76 -1.17 11.80 4.62
C ASP A 76 -0.40 12.94 3.94
N PRO A 77 -0.97 14.15 3.85
CA PRO A 77 -0.30 15.27 3.19
C PRO A 77 1.05 15.62 3.82
N GLN A 78 1.24 15.39 5.14
CA GLN A 78 2.52 15.65 5.79
C GLN A 78 3.54 14.59 5.38
N PHE A 79 3.13 13.33 5.24
CA PHE A 79 4.01 12.26 4.73
C PHE A 79 4.44 12.52 3.29
N ALA A 80 3.52 12.98 2.43
CA ALA A 80 3.86 13.38 1.07
C ALA A 80 4.83 14.56 1.04
N ALA A 81 4.57 15.62 1.82
CA ALA A 81 5.47 16.78 1.93
C ALA A 81 6.87 16.38 2.41
N TYR A 82 6.96 15.44 3.37
CA TYR A 82 8.23 14.87 3.81
C TYR A 82 8.99 14.21 2.65
N LEU A 83 8.33 13.36 1.86
CA LEU A 83 8.96 12.66 0.74
C LEU A 83 9.33 13.59 -0.42
N GLU A 84 8.57 14.66 -0.64
CA GLU A 84 8.95 15.71 -1.59
C GLU A 84 10.25 16.42 -1.18
N ALA A 85 10.45 16.63 0.12
CA ALA A 85 11.67 17.22 0.67
C ALA A 85 12.85 16.22 0.73
N HIS A 86 12.57 14.91 0.75
CA HIS A 86 13.57 13.84 0.87
C HIS A 86 13.44 12.79 -0.24
N PRO A 87 13.59 13.18 -1.52
CA PRO A 87 13.33 12.28 -2.65
C PRO A 87 14.26 11.07 -2.73
N ASP A 88 15.43 11.12 -2.07
CA ASP A 88 16.37 10.00 -2.01
C ASP A 88 15.87 8.85 -1.11
N GLU A 89 14.84 9.07 -0.28
CA GLU A 89 14.21 8.02 0.52
C GLU A 89 13.23 7.15 -0.28
N VAL A 90 12.76 7.63 -1.44
CA VAL A 90 11.68 6.97 -2.22
C VAL A 90 12.09 5.58 -2.68
N VAL A 91 13.28 5.41 -3.25
CA VAL A 91 13.74 4.11 -3.77
C VAL A 91 13.92 3.07 -2.64
N PRO A 92 14.62 3.38 -1.53
CA PRO A 92 14.68 2.47 -0.38
C PRO A 92 13.31 2.10 0.18
N LEU A 93 12.36 3.05 0.25
CA LEU A 93 11.00 2.78 0.71
C LEU A 93 10.25 1.89 -0.26
N ALA A 94 10.32 2.15 -1.57
CA ALA A 94 9.66 1.33 -2.59
C ALA A 94 10.15 -0.12 -2.54
N ARG A 95 11.47 -0.32 -2.41
CA ARG A 95 12.07 -1.65 -2.24
C ARG A 95 11.47 -2.39 -1.04
N ALA A 96 11.36 -1.71 0.10
CA ALA A 96 10.81 -2.29 1.32
C ALA A 96 9.30 -2.56 1.18
N TRP A 97 8.53 -1.58 0.70
CA TRP A 97 7.07 -1.65 0.64
C TRP A 97 6.57 -2.70 -0.35
N TYR A 98 7.27 -2.88 -1.47
CA TYR A 98 6.89 -3.82 -2.52
C TYR A 98 7.65 -5.15 -2.45
N ALA A 99 8.56 -5.29 -1.49
CA ALA A 99 9.43 -6.45 -1.28
C ALA A 99 10.14 -6.89 -2.58
N SER A 100 10.72 -5.92 -3.30
CA SER A 100 11.34 -6.16 -4.60
C SER A 100 12.49 -5.19 -4.88
N GLU A 101 13.65 -5.74 -5.23
CA GLU A 101 14.82 -4.96 -5.67
C GLU A 101 14.65 -4.39 -7.08
N MET A 102 14.04 -5.17 -7.99
CA MET A 102 13.88 -4.76 -9.39
C MET A 102 12.75 -3.74 -9.57
N PHE A 103 11.70 -3.83 -8.76
CA PHE A 103 10.53 -2.96 -8.85
C PHE A 103 10.88 -1.46 -8.91
N PRO A 104 11.64 -0.89 -7.94
CA PRO A 104 11.99 0.52 -8.01
C PRO A 104 12.85 0.87 -9.23
N GLN A 105 13.71 -0.03 -9.69
CA GLN A 105 14.57 0.21 -10.86
C GLN A 105 13.76 0.34 -12.16
N MET A 106 12.66 -0.38 -12.28
CA MET A 106 11.80 -0.32 -13.48
C MET A 106 10.86 0.89 -13.45
N ILE A 107 10.31 1.24 -12.28
CA ILE A 107 9.22 2.21 -12.17
C ILE A 107 9.72 3.62 -11.86
N TYR A 108 10.71 3.76 -10.97
CA TYR A 108 11.19 5.08 -10.53
C TYR A 108 11.71 5.97 -11.67
N PRO A 109 12.51 5.48 -12.64
CA PRO A 109 12.97 6.32 -13.74
C PRO A 109 11.83 6.92 -14.57
N ARG A 110 10.76 6.15 -14.80
CA ARG A 110 9.57 6.60 -15.54
C ARG A 110 8.85 7.73 -14.80
N PHE A 111 8.69 7.60 -13.48
CA PHE A 111 8.13 8.65 -12.65
C PHE A 111 9.01 9.91 -12.65
N VAL A 112 10.32 9.77 -12.47
CA VAL A 112 11.25 10.91 -12.48
C VAL A 112 11.19 11.66 -13.81
N GLN A 113 11.15 10.94 -14.94
CA GLN A 113 11.08 11.54 -16.27
C GLN A 113 9.81 12.37 -16.48
N VAL A 114 8.67 11.90 -15.98
CA VAL A 114 7.36 12.52 -16.26
C VAL A 114 6.97 13.56 -15.20
N VAL A 115 7.07 13.21 -13.92
CA VAL A 115 6.58 14.06 -12.81
C VAL A 115 7.70 14.78 -12.05
N GLY A 116 8.95 14.44 -12.34
CA GLY A 116 10.14 14.99 -11.67
C GLY A 116 10.47 14.29 -10.37
N LYS A 117 11.75 14.38 -9.95
CA LYS A 117 12.29 13.71 -8.76
C LYS A 117 11.49 14.02 -7.47
N LYS A 118 11.03 15.27 -7.32
CA LYS A 118 10.23 15.72 -6.17
C LYS A 118 8.91 14.95 -6.01
N ARG A 119 8.25 14.63 -7.14
CA ARG A 119 6.91 13.99 -7.15
C ARG A 119 6.95 12.49 -7.40
N ALA A 120 8.14 11.93 -7.65
CA ALA A 120 8.32 10.51 -7.91
C ALA A 120 7.87 9.61 -6.74
N HIS A 121 7.75 10.16 -5.54
CA HIS A 121 7.19 9.46 -4.37
C HIS A 121 5.76 8.93 -4.60
N LEU A 122 5.01 9.47 -5.55
CA LEU A 122 3.67 8.98 -5.91
C LEU A 122 3.66 7.53 -6.40
N MET A 123 4.81 6.98 -6.83
CA MET A 123 4.92 5.55 -7.15
C MET A 123 4.72 4.64 -5.92
N LEU A 124 4.82 5.18 -4.71
CA LEU A 124 4.57 4.46 -3.47
C LEU A 124 3.08 4.26 -3.20
N ASP A 125 2.19 5.08 -3.78
CA ASP A 125 0.74 4.91 -3.63
C ASP A 125 0.27 3.73 -4.50
N PRO A 126 -0.19 2.61 -3.90
CA PRO A 126 -0.61 1.45 -4.66
C PRO A 126 -1.82 1.72 -5.58
N ARG A 127 -2.61 2.75 -5.28
CA ARG A 127 -3.73 3.20 -6.13
C ARG A 127 -3.26 3.99 -7.34
N ILE A 128 -2.08 4.59 -7.31
CA ILE A 128 -1.47 5.14 -8.53
C ILE A 128 -0.78 4.02 -9.28
N LEU A 129 -0.08 3.14 -8.54
CA LEU A 129 0.75 2.11 -9.14
C LEU A 129 -0.04 1.10 -9.98
N CYS A 130 -1.24 0.71 -9.55
CA CYS A 130 -2.16 -0.14 -10.35
C CYS A 130 -2.61 0.52 -11.67
N ARG A 131 -2.28 1.77 -11.92
CA ARG A 131 -2.67 2.51 -13.12
C ARG A 131 -1.54 3.44 -13.58
N THR A 132 -0.32 2.91 -13.47
CA THR A 132 0.93 3.66 -13.70
C THR A 132 0.93 4.34 -15.06
N ASP A 133 0.57 3.63 -16.13
CA ASP A 133 0.67 4.16 -17.49
C ASP A 133 -0.34 5.30 -17.72
N ASP A 134 -1.58 5.12 -17.28
CA ASP A 134 -2.63 6.15 -17.35
C ASP A 134 -2.25 7.38 -16.51
N PHE A 135 -1.75 7.15 -15.29
CA PHE A 135 -1.32 8.22 -14.40
C PHE A 135 -0.17 9.02 -14.98
N LEU A 136 0.86 8.36 -15.53
CA LEU A 136 2.02 9.04 -16.10
C LEU A 136 1.64 9.81 -17.37
N LYS A 137 0.82 9.21 -18.24
CA LYS A 137 0.30 9.90 -19.43
C LYS A 137 -0.46 11.17 -19.02
N TRP A 138 -1.45 11.04 -18.13
CA TRP A 138 -2.24 12.17 -17.64
C TRP A 138 -1.36 13.23 -16.94
N SER A 139 -0.42 12.82 -16.09
CA SER A 139 0.41 13.76 -15.33
C SER A 139 1.31 14.58 -16.23
N GLY A 140 1.87 13.98 -17.28
CA GLY A 140 2.66 14.71 -18.27
C GLY A 140 1.86 15.79 -18.98
N GLU A 141 0.58 15.54 -19.26
CA GLU A 141 -0.32 16.53 -19.84
C GLU A 141 -0.69 17.63 -18.83
N TYR A 142 -1.06 17.25 -17.61
CA TYR A 142 -1.46 18.17 -16.55
C TYR A 142 -0.34 19.14 -16.15
N LEU A 143 0.89 18.63 -16.03
CA LEU A 143 2.05 19.42 -15.61
C LEU A 143 2.52 20.44 -16.64
N ARG A 144 2.14 20.31 -17.92
CA ARG A 144 2.41 21.36 -18.92
C ARG A 144 1.65 22.65 -18.58
N ASN A 145 0.46 22.53 -18.01
CA ASN A 145 -0.38 23.67 -17.63
C ASN A 145 -0.21 24.05 -16.16
N HIS A 146 0.22 23.11 -15.32
CA HIS A 146 0.39 23.29 -13.87
C HIS A 146 1.79 22.87 -13.40
N PRO A 147 2.87 23.53 -13.88
CA PRO A 147 4.24 23.08 -13.63
C PRO A 147 4.63 23.07 -12.15
N GLN A 148 3.93 23.84 -11.30
CA GLN A 148 4.18 23.94 -9.86
C GLN A 148 3.30 23.02 -9.00
N ALA A 149 2.41 22.21 -9.61
CA ALA A 149 1.50 21.35 -8.86
C ALA A 149 2.25 20.46 -7.85
N SER A 150 1.70 20.26 -6.66
CA SER A 150 2.31 19.32 -5.69
C SER A 150 2.02 17.86 -6.07
N GLY A 151 2.71 16.90 -5.46
CA GLY A 151 2.36 15.48 -5.59
C GLY A 151 0.94 15.18 -5.09
N ILE A 152 0.53 15.82 -3.98
CA ILE A 152 -0.84 15.70 -3.45
C ILE A 152 -1.87 16.24 -4.44
N GLU A 153 -1.57 17.37 -5.09
CA GLU A 153 -2.44 17.95 -6.11
C GLU A 153 -2.55 17.03 -7.32
N LEU A 154 -1.44 16.53 -7.86
CA LEU A 154 -1.45 15.56 -8.97
C LEU A 154 -2.32 14.34 -8.63
N ARG A 155 -2.15 13.79 -7.42
CA ARG A 155 -2.94 12.66 -6.96
C ARG A 155 -4.43 13.00 -6.89
N ALA A 156 -4.79 14.15 -6.31
CA ALA A 156 -6.17 14.56 -6.14
C ALA A 156 -6.86 14.84 -7.48
N GLU A 157 -6.19 15.53 -8.40
CA GLU A 157 -6.75 15.83 -9.72
C GLU A 157 -6.84 14.59 -10.60
N PHE A 158 -5.86 13.68 -10.56
CA PHE A 158 -5.96 12.40 -11.24
C PHE A 158 -7.14 11.57 -10.74
N ALA A 159 -7.36 11.52 -9.42
CA ALA A 159 -8.47 10.78 -8.84
C ALA A 159 -9.85 11.21 -9.37
N LYS A 160 -10.03 12.51 -9.69
CA LYS A 160 -11.26 13.05 -10.28
C LYS A 160 -11.55 12.51 -11.68
N THR A 161 -10.53 12.06 -12.40
CA THR A 161 -10.69 11.56 -13.78
C THR A 161 -11.26 10.15 -13.88
N LEU A 162 -11.24 9.38 -12.78
CA LEU A 162 -11.52 7.93 -12.81
C LEU A 162 -12.99 7.58 -12.53
N GLY A 163 -13.79 8.52 -12.03
CA GLY A 163 -15.19 8.29 -11.70
C GLY A 163 -15.39 7.31 -10.53
N THR A 164 -16.44 6.49 -10.63
CA THR A 164 -16.89 5.55 -9.60
C THR A 164 -17.11 4.16 -10.17
N SER A 165 -16.85 3.15 -9.37
CA SER A 165 -17.09 1.74 -9.71
C SER A 165 -18.04 1.09 -8.71
N LYS A 166 -18.91 0.23 -9.23
CA LYS A 166 -19.76 -0.63 -8.43
C LYS A 166 -19.02 -1.89 -8.05
N VAL A 167 -18.94 -2.19 -6.75
CA VAL A 167 -18.29 -3.39 -6.21
C VAL A 167 -19.10 -3.99 -5.06
N PHE A 168 -18.80 -5.25 -4.76
CA PHE A 168 -19.56 -6.06 -3.82
C PHE A 168 -18.64 -6.71 -2.79
N ARG A 169 -19.17 -6.88 -1.57
CA ARG A 169 -18.51 -7.65 -0.51
C ARG A 169 -19.53 -8.49 0.24
N GLY A 170 -19.40 -9.80 0.17
CA GLY A 170 -20.15 -10.72 1.02
C GLY A 170 -19.50 -10.83 2.40
N MET A 171 -20.31 -10.84 3.44
CA MET A 171 -19.88 -11.08 4.83
C MET A 171 -20.86 -12.03 5.51
N ARG A 172 -20.34 -13.07 6.16
CA ARG A 172 -21.11 -13.92 7.07
C ARG A 172 -21.18 -13.24 8.45
N LEU A 173 -22.38 -12.84 8.87
CA LEU A 173 -22.60 -12.07 10.10
C LEU A 173 -23.66 -12.74 10.99
N GLN A 174 -23.64 -12.44 12.28
CA GLN A 174 -24.54 -13.08 13.25
C GLN A 174 -25.98 -12.55 13.16
N SER A 175 -26.16 -11.28 12.78
CA SER A 175 -27.46 -10.64 12.75
C SER A 175 -27.57 -9.54 11.69
N ALA A 176 -28.82 -9.15 11.39
CA ALA A 176 -29.09 -8.01 10.52
C ALA A 176 -28.65 -6.69 11.18
N ASP A 177 -28.74 -6.58 12.51
CA ASP A 177 -28.30 -5.40 13.26
C ASP A 177 -26.80 -5.15 13.08
N GLU A 178 -25.98 -6.21 13.11
CA GLU A 178 -24.54 -6.10 12.83
C GLU A 178 -24.29 -5.60 11.40
N ALA A 179 -25.05 -6.10 10.43
CA ALA A 179 -24.95 -5.66 9.04
C ALA A 179 -25.32 -4.18 8.86
N MET A 180 -26.37 -3.72 9.54
CA MET A 180 -26.81 -2.33 9.52
C MET A 180 -25.84 -1.40 10.24
N GLN A 181 -25.22 -1.85 11.33
CA GLN A 181 -24.16 -1.10 12.01
C GLN A 181 -22.95 -0.92 11.08
N LEU A 182 -22.54 -1.95 10.35
CA LEU A 182 -21.46 -1.85 9.36
C LEU A 182 -21.82 -0.92 8.19
N LYS A 183 -23.08 -0.90 7.75
CA LYS A 183 -23.55 0.09 6.78
C LYS A 183 -23.38 1.52 7.28
N GLN A 184 -23.75 1.79 8.54
CA GLN A 184 -23.72 3.12 9.13
C GLN A 184 -22.31 3.61 9.48
N SER A 185 -21.43 2.70 9.92
CA SER A 185 -20.09 3.04 10.42
C SER A 185 -18.96 2.76 9.42
N GLY A 186 -19.26 2.03 8.34
CA GLY A 186 -18.26 1.54 7.39
C GLY A 186 -17.69 0.18 7.79
N ILE A 187 -16.90 -0.41 6.88
CA ILE A 187 -16.27 -1.71 7.08
C ILE A 187 -14.78 -1.52 7.28
N GLN A 188 -14.30 -1.73 8.50
CA GLN A 188 -12.87 -1.69 8.80
C GLN A 188 -12.17 -2.97 8.32
N SER A 189 -10.94 -2.82 7.84
CA SER A 189 -10.00 -3.92 7.64
C SER A 189 -9.72 -4.64 8.95
N ALA A 190 -9.36 -5.92 8.87
CA ALA A 190 -9.10 -6.75 10.04
C ALA A 190 -7.98 -6.17 10.90
N GLY A 191 -6.92 -5.64 10.27
CA GLY A 191 -5.83 -4.96 10.95
C GLY A 191 -6.29 -3.78 11.80
N LEU A 192 -7.24 -2.97 11.31
CA LEU A 192 -7.78 -1.87 12.13
C LEU A 192 -8.80 -2.32 13.18
N LYS A 193 -9.57 -3.37 12.90
CA LYS A 193 -10.60 -3.89 13.81
C LYS A 193 -10.00 -4.61 15.02
N PHE A 194 -8.93 -5.39 14.80
CA PHE A 194 -8.41 -6.32 15.81
C PHE A 194 -7.08 -5.89 16.43
N GLN A 195 -6.36 -4.92 15.84
CA GLN A 195 -5.06 -4.50 16.37
C GLN A 195 -5.16 -3.28 17.28
N ASN A 196 -4.33 -3.26 18.32
CA ASN A 196 -4.24 -2.12 19.21
C ASN A 196 -3.43 -0.96 18.58
N LYS A 197 -3.56 0.24 19.15
CA LYS A 197 -2.89 1.46 18.66
C LYS A 197 -1.36 1.33 18.62
N SER A 198 -0.77 0.58 19.56
CA SER A 198 0.68 0.37 19.63
C SER A 198 1.18 -0.45 18.44
N PHE A 199 0.49 -1.55 18.12
CA PHE A 199 0.81 -2.41 16.98
C PHE A 199 0.78 -1.63 15.67
N MET A 200 -0.26 -0.81 15.47
CA MET A 200 -0.36 0.03 14.27
C MET A 200 0.74 1.09 14.21
N LYS A 201 1.09 1.71 15.34
CA LYS A 201 2.21 2.67 15.41
C LYS A 201 3.55 2.03 15.05
N GLU A 202 3.84 0.85 15.60
CA GLU A 202 5.07 0.10 15.30
C GLU A 202 5.13 -0.34 13.84
N LYS A 203 4.01 -0.83 13.27
CA LYS A 203 3.91 -1.17 11.85
C LYS A 203 4.30 0.02 10.99
N LEU A 204 3.72 1.20 11.23
CA LEU A 204 3.99 2.39 10.43
C LEU A 204 5.42 2.90 10.57
N LEU A 205 5.97 2.88 11.79
CA LEU A 205 7.38 3.20 11.99
C LEU A 205 8.28 2.26 11.18
N SER A 206 7.94 0.98 11.14
CA SER A 206 8.70 0.01 10.34
C SER A 206 8.54 0.20 8.83
N GLU A 207 7.42 0.78 8.38
CA GLU A 207 7.19 1.10 6.97
C GLU A 207 7.89 2.39 6.55
N ILE A 208 7.91 3.43 7.40
CA ILE A 208 8.53 4.73 7.11
C ILE A 208 10.05 4.74 7.38
N ASP A 209 10.52 3.87 8.28
CA ASP A 209 11.94 3.66 8.55
C ASP A 209 12.29 2.17 8.66
N PRO A 210 12.28 1.44 7.52
CA PRO A 210 12.58 0.01 7.50
C PRO A 210 14.02 -0.30 7.91
N LYS A 211 14.93 0.67 7.90
CA LYS A 211 16.31 0.50 8.37
C LYS A 211 16.38 0.46 9.89
N SER A 212 15.51 1.21 10.57
CA SER A 212 15.44 1.25 12.03
C SER A 212 14.69 0.08 12.66
N ALA A 213 13.88 -0.64 11.87
CA ALA A 213 13.08 -1.76 12.36
C ALA A 213 13.94 -2.97 12.76
N SER A 214 13.71 -3.49 13.96
CA SER A 214 14.35 -4.72 14.46
C SER A 214 14.00 -5.94 13.59
N PRO A 215 14.83 -7.00 13.58
CA PRO A 215 14.48 -8.26 12.89
C PRO A 215 13.14 -8.84 13.36
N GLN A 216 12.86 -8.78 14.67
CA GLN A 216 11.60 -9.26 15.26
C GLN A 216 10.41 -8.43 14.77
N THR A 217 10.53 -7.11 14.72
CA THR A 217 9.56 -6.19 14.11
C THR A 217 9.31 -6.56 12.65
N LYS A 218 10.37 -6.72 11.84
CA LYS A 218 10.25 -7.09 10.42
C LYS A 218 9.60 -8.46 10.19
N GLN A 219 9.77 -9.39 11.13
CA GLN A 219 9.15 -10.71 11.09
C GLN A 219 7.68 -10.68 11.56
N ALA A 220 7.38 -9.85 12.56
CA ALA A 220 6.04 -9.70 13.12
C ALA A 220 5.10 -8.94 12.17
N PHE A 221 5.63 -7.95 11.44
CA PHE A 221 4.91 -7.18 10.45
C PHE A 221 5.19 -7.74 9.06
N ALA A 222 4.16 -8.28 8.39
CA ALA A 222 4.22 -8.42 6.94
C ALA A 222 4.40 -7.00 6.37
N SER A 223 5.64 -6.65 6.04
CA SER A 223 6.03 -5.25 5.85
C SER A 223 5.57 -4.74 4.48
N GLY A 224 4.80 -3.66 4.50
CA GLY A 224 4.39 -2.95 3.30
C GLY A 224 3.32 -3.64 2.45
N PHE A 225 2.80 -2.89 1.49
CA PHE A 225 1.70 -3.29 0.64
C PHE A 225 1.97 -4.52 -0.23
N GLY A 226 3.19 -4.64 -0.77
CA GLY A 226 3.57 -5.76 -1.64
C GLY A 226 3.56 -7.11 -0.93
N MET A 227 3.88 -7.14 0.37
CA MET A 227 3.75 -8.35 1.20
C MET A 227 2.30 -8.65 1.55
N GLU A 228 1.47 -7.64 1.77
CA GLU A 228 0.04 -7.84 1.98
C GLU A 228 -0.63 -8.48 0.75
N ILE A 229 -0.32 -8.02 -0.46
CA ILE A 229 -0.77 -8.68 -1.69
C ILE A 229 -0.25 -10.13 -1.78
N LEU A 230 1.04 -10.37 -1.48
CA LEU A 230 1.63 -11.72 -1.57
C LEU A 230 1.00 -12.71 -0.59
N ASN A 231 0.64 -12.26 0.61
CA ASN A 231 0.06 -13.12 1.64
C ASN A 231 -1.40 -13.50 1.37
N ARG A 232 -2.12 -12.72 0.54
CA ARG A 232 -3.54 -12.92 0.24
C ARG A 232 -3.83 -14.27 -0.41
N PRO A 233 -3.18 -14.67 -1.52
CA PRO A 233 -3.36 -16.02 -2.09
C PRO A 233 -3.03 -17.17 -1.13
N MET A 234 -2.18 -16.93 -0.14
CA MET A 234 -1.77 -17.94 0.86
C MET A 234 -2.71 -17.98 2.08
N ASN A 235 -3.71 -17.10 2.16
CA ASN A 235 -4.57 -16.91 3.33
C ASN A 235 -3.77 -16.72 4.64
N LYS A 236 -2.61 -16.05 4.55
CA LYS A 236 -1.69 -15.83 5.67
C LYS A 236 -1.92 -14.45 6.28
N ASP A 237 -1.96 -14.37 7.62
CA ASP A 237 -2.06 -13.11 8.38
C ASP A 237 -3.25 -12.21 7.98
N LEU A 238 -4.37 -12.81 7.54
CA LEU A 238 -5.56 -12.07 7.08
C LEU A 238 -6.21 -11.22 8.18
N ASP A 239 -6.04 -11.63 9.44
CA ASP A 239 -6.48 -10.92 10.65
C ASP A 239 -5.68 -9.63 10.91
N LYS A 240 -4.50 -9.48 10.30
CA LYS A 240 -3.63 -8.30 10.42
C LYS A 240 -3.66 -7.40 9.19
N SER A 241 -4.29 -7.84 8.10
CA SER A 241 -4.26 -7.07 6.86
C SER A 241 -5.05 -5.78 6.98
N ILE A 242 -4.49 -4.72 6.41
CA ILE A 242 -5.12 -3.41 6.31
C ILE A 242 -6.00 -3.30 5.06
N LEU A 243 -6.15 -4.37 4.27
CA LEU A 243 -6.95 -4.36 3.05
C LEU A 243 -8.35 -4.95 3.29
N VAL A 244 -9.36 -4.29 2.74
CA VAL A 244 -10.71 -4.84 2.58
C VAL A 244 -10.83 -5.35 1.14
N SER A 245 -11.14 -6.64 1.00
CA SER A 245 -11.33 -7.28 -0.31
C SER A 245 -12.75 -7.09 -0.81
N VAL A 246 -12.90 -6.77 -2.09
CA VAL A 246 -14.18 -6.58 -2.79
C VAL A 246 -14.10 -7.22 -4.18
N SER A 247 -15.24 -7.47 -4.81
CA SER A 247 -15.32 -8.02 -6.17
C SER A 247 -16.23 -7.16 -7.04
N ASP A 248 -15.97 -7.11 -8.33
CA ASP A 248 -16.92 -6.53 -9.30
C ASP A 248 -18.10 -7.50 -9.54
N TRP A 249 -17.95 -8.78 -9.16
CA TRP A 249 -18.96 -9.82 -9.37
C TRP A 249 -19.72 -10.13 -8.09
N MET A 250 -21.02 -9.83 -8.11
CA MET A 250 -21.92 -9.98 -6.97
C MET A 250 -21.92 -11.41 -6.41
N GLU A 251 -22.06 -12.40 -7.30
CA GLU A 251 -22.26 -13.80 -6.94
C GLU A 251 -20.96 -14.43 -6.43
N LEU A 252 -19.82 -13.98 -6.95
CA LEU A 252 -18.52 -14.36 -6.42
C LEU A 252 -18.28 -13.77 -5.02
N ALA A 253 -18.59 -12.49 -4.82
CA ALA A 253 -18.51 -11.85 -3.51
C ALA A 253 -19.42 -12.53 -2.47
N ALA A 254 -20.65 -12.86 -2.85
CA ALA A 254 -21.60 -13.60 -2.01
C ALA A 254 -21.06 -14.99 -1.63
N SER A 255 -20.63 -15.76 -2.64
CA SER A 255 -20.12 -17.12 -2.45
C SER A 255 -18.89 -17.16 -1.53
N VAL A 256 -17.89 -16.32 -1.82
CA VAL A 256 -16.67 -16.23 -1.01
C VAL A 256 -16.99 -15.73 0.40
N GLY A 257 -17.81 -14.69 0.53
CA GLY A 257 -18.20 -14.11 1.81
C GLY A 257 -18.86 -15.09 2.78
N TYR A 258 -19.55 -16.11 2.27
CA TYR A 258 -20.24 -17.12 3.06
C TYR A 258 -19.43 -18.39 3.32
N HIS A 259 -18.78 -18.94 2.28
CA HIS A 259 -18.11 -20.26 2.31
C HIS A 259 -16.61 -20.21 2.63
N HIS A 260 -16.02 -19.02 2.74
CA HIS A 260 -14.62 -18.91 3.11
C HIS A 260 -14.41 -19.38 4.56
N GLY A 261 -13.46 -20.28 4.80
CA GLY A 261 -13.29 -20.94 6.11
C GLY A 261 -13.03 -19.98 7.28
N GLN A 262 -12.50 -18.77 7.04
CA GLN A 262 -12.40 -17.75 8.08
C GLN A 262 -13.77 -17.13 8.43
N ALA A 263 -14.63 -16.91 7.43
CA ALA A 263 -15.98 -16.39 7.64
C ALA A 263 -16.82 -17.40 8.44
N GLU A 264 -16.72 -18.69 8.09
CA GLU A 264 -17.37 -19.78 8.84
C GLU A 264 -16.91 -19.83 10.30
N LYS A 265 -15.61 -19.67 10.57
CA LYS A 265 -15.09 -19.64 11.95
C LYS A 265 -15.56 -18.42 12.75
N MET A 266 -15.64 -17.25 12.11
CA MET A 266 -16.04 -16.01 12.77
C MET A 266 -17.54 -15.98 13.09
N ALA A 267 -18.37 -16.55 12.23
CA ALA A 267 -19.81 -16.64 12.43
C ALA A 267 -20.37 -18.01 11.99
N PRO A 268 -20.17 -19.08 12.79
CA PRO A 268 -20.55 -20.44 12.41
C PRO A 268 -22.03 -20.60 12.05
N ASN A 269 -22.92 -19.87 12.71
CA ASN A 269 -24.35 -19.86 12.44
C ASN A 269 -24.82 -18.57 11.74
N GLY A 270 -23.87 -17.79 11.22
CA GLY A 270 -24.16 -16.52 10.59
C GLY A 270 -24.86 -16.65 9.25
N LYS A 271 -25.57 -15.59 8.87
CA LYS A 271 -26.21 -15.44 7.55
C LYS A 271 -25.31 -14.62 6.63
N LEU A 272 -25.49 -14.79 5.32
CA LEU A 272 -24.82 -13.93 4.35
C LEU A 272 -25.54 -12.57 4.31
N PHE A 273 -24.73 -11.51 4.42
CA PHE A 273 -25.07 -10.15 4.07
C PHE A 273 -24.13 -9.67 2.98
N LEU A 274 -24.68 -9.16 1.89
CA LEU A 274 -23.94 -8.68 0.74
C LEU A 274 -24.02 -7.15 0.69
N PHE A 275 -22.88 -6.50 0.78
CA PHE A 275 -22.73 -5.06 0.72
C PHE A 275 -22.49 -4.65 -0.73
N GLU A 276 -23.41 -3.87 -1.29
CA GLU A 276 -23.27 -3.21 -2.60
C GLU A 276 -22.77 -1.80 -2.39
N MET A 277 -21.70 -1.44 -3.10
CA MET A 277 -20.97 -0.21 -2.88
C MET A 277 -20.69 0.52 -4.20
N ASP A 278 -20.83 1.84 -4.17
CA ASP A 278 -20.31 2.74 -5.20
C ASP A 278 -19.07 3.44 -4.66
N ILE A 279 -17.91 3.08 -5.18
CA ILE A 279 -16.61 3.51 -4.66
C ILE A 279 -15.91 4.35 -5.71
N PRO A 280 -15.28 5.49 -5.35
CA PRO A 280 -14.39 6.18 -6.28
C PRO A 280 -13.35 5.20 -6.83
N GLU A 281 -13.22 5.06 -8.16
CA GLU A 281 -12.33 4.05 -8.76
C GLU A 281 -10.88 4.26 -8.30
N PHE A 282 -10.52 5.52 -8.00
CA PHE A 282 -9.22 5.82 -7.41
C PHE A 282 -8.95 5.05 -6.11
N GLU A 283 -9.94 4.82 -5.26
CA GLU A 283 -9.80 4.11 -3.98
C GLU A 283 -9.64 2.59 -4.12
N LEU A 284 -9.95 2.04 -5.29
CA LEU A 284 -9.77 0.62 -5.59
C LEU A 284 -8.34 0.34 -6.06
N ILE A 285 -7.72 -0.66 -5.45
CA ILE A 285 -6.44 -1.21 -5.88
C ILE A 285 -6.70 -2.56 -6.55
N ARG A 286 -6.52 -2.58 -7.86
CA ARG A 286 -6.61 -3.80 -8.68
C ARG A 286 -5.22 -4.39 -8.89
N GLN A 287 -5.10 -5.71 -8.98
CA GLN A 287 -3.82 -6.39 -9.18
C GLN A 287 -3.39 -6.35 -10.65
N VAL A 288 -3.14 -5.15 -11.17
CA VAL A 288 -2.82 -4.91 -12.58
C VAL A 288 -1.49 -4.20 -12.72
N GLY A 289 -0.96 -4.18 -13.95
CA GLY A 289 0.29 -3.48 -14.25
C GLY A 289 1.44 -3.97 -13.36
N PRO A 290 2.21 -3.09 -12.71
CA PRO A 290 3.32 -3.48 -11.82
C PRO A 290 2.90 -4.30 -10.58
N LEU A 291 1.61 -4.33 -10.24
CA LEU A 291 1.08 -5.13 -9.13
C LEU A 291 0.62 -6.53 -9.55
N ASN A 292 0.60 -6.83 -10.85
CA ASN A 292 0.22 -8.15 -11.32
C ASN A 292 1.31 -9.17 -10.95
N LYS A 293 1.06 -9.97 -9.91
CA LYS A 293 1.96 -11.05 -9.46
C LYS A 293 1.52 -12.43 -9.95
N GLY A 294 0.42 -12.52 -10.70
CA GLY A 294 -0.10 -13.76 -11.24
C GLY A 294 0.45 -14.07 -12.63
N GLY A 295 0.75 -15.35 -12.89
CA GLY A 295 0.76 -15.85 -14.27
C GLY A 295 -0.63 -15.75 -14.88
N ALA A 296 -0.75 -15.78 -16.21
CA ALA A 296 -2.03 -15.77 -16.91
C ALA A 296 -2.84 -17.04 -16.56
N ARG A 297 -3.55 -17.02 -15.44
CA ARG A 297 -4.58 -18.02 -15.15
C ARG A 297 -5.68 -17.80 -16.17
N ARG A 298 -5.94 -18.83 -16.95
CA ARG A 298 -7.13 -18.95 -17.78
C ARG A 298 -8.09 -19.87 -17.04
N GLY A 299 -9.37 -19.71 -17.29
CA GLY A 299 -10.42 -20.45 -16.61
C GLY A 299 -11.62 -19.59 -16.28
N PHE A 300 -12.52 -20.13 -15.49
CA PHE A 300 -13.72 -19.46 -15.02
C PHE A 300 -14.15 -19.98 -13.65
N TYR A 301 -14.95 -19.19 -12.94
CA TYR A 301 -15.66 -19.61 -11.74
C TYR A 301 -17.06 -20.07 -12.12
N GLN A 302 -17.42 -21.27 -11.70
CA GLN A 302 -18.80 -21.76 -11.70
C GLN A 302 -19.41 -21.50 -10.31
N ILE A 303 -20.55 -20.80 -10.28
CA ILE A 303 -21.31 -20.50 -9.06
C ILE A 303 -22.78 -20.81 -9.32
N GLY A 304 -23.23 -21.97 -8.86
CA GLY A 304 -24.56 -22.49 -9.25
C GLY A 304 -24.63 -22.62 -10.77
N ASN A 305 -25.58 -21.92 -11.41
CA ASN A 305 -25.75 -21.92 -12.86
C ASN A 305 -24.96 -20.81 -13.57
N GLN A 306 -24.28 -19.93 -12.82
CA GLN A 306 -23.53 -18.82 -13.40
C GLN A 306 -22.08 -19.18 -13.67
N ARG A 307 -21.60 -18.69 -14.82
CA ARG A 307 -20.21 -18.73 -15.23
C ARG A 307 -19.64 -17.33 -15.24
N ILE A 308 -18.54 -17.14 -14.50
CA ILE A 308 -17.78 -15.88 -14.44
C ILE A 308 -16.37 -16.17 -14.97
N ASP A 309 -16.05 -15.67 -16.16
CA ASP A 309 -14.72 -15.85 -16.71
C ASP A 309 -13.67 -15.19 -15.81
N TYR A 310 -12.49 -15.84 -15.72
CA TYR A 310 -11.44 -15.36 -14.86
C TYR A 310 -10.87 -14.03 -15.39
N ASP A 311 -11.13 -12.96 -14.64
CA ASP A 311 -10.53 -11.65 -14.86
C ASP A 311 -9.82 -11.21 -13.58
N PRO A 312 -8.47 -11.24 -13.53
CA PRO A 312 -7.71 -10.89 -12.31
C PRO A 312 -7.98 -9.46 -11.85
N TYR A 313 -8.57 -8.62 -12.69
CA TYR A 313 -8.87 -7.22 -12.41
C TYR A 313 -10.23 -7.02 -11.77
N LYS A 314 -11.15 -7.98 -11.96
CA LYS A 314 -12.55 -7.90 -11.53
C LYS A 314 -12.92 -8.90 -10.44
N ILE A 315 -12.17 -10.00 -10.34
CA ILE A 315 -12.40 -11.02 -9.31
C ILE A 315 -12.17 -10.46 -7.91
N GLU A 316 -11.04 -9.78 -7.70
CA GLU A 316 -10.67 -9.24 -6.41
C GLU A 316 -9.97 -7.89 -6.58
N ALA A 317 -10.52 -6.88 -5.93
CA ALA A 317 -9.92 -5.57 -5.74
C ALA A 317 -9.81 -5.28 -4.23
N PHE A 318 -8.94 -4.34 -3.88
CA PHE A 318 -8.66 -4.01 -2.49
C PHE A 318 -8.93 -2.54 -2.21
N ILE A 319 -9.53 -2.30 -1.04
CA ILE A 319 -9.72 -0.97 -0.47
C ILE A 319 -8.81 -0.88 0.75
N PRO A 320 -7.95 0.15 0.83
CA PRO A 320 -7.10 0.32 1.98
C PRO A 320 -7.89 0.78 3.20
N TYR A 321 -7.60 0.18 4.34
CA TYR A 321 -8.04 0.50 5.70
C TYR A 321 -9.52 0.29 5.98
N GLN A 322 -10.39 0.93 5.22
CA GLN A 322 -11.79 1.07 5.54
C GLN A 322 -12.63 1.33 4.27
N VAL A 323 -13.76 0.62 4.17
CA VAL A 323 -14.89 1.06 3.35
C VAL A 323 -15.63 2.14 4.11
N ARG A 324 -15.78 3.32 3.52
CA ARG A 324 -16.51 4.41 4.16
C ARG A 324 -18.03 4.20 4.09
N PRO A 325 -18.79 4.62 5.12
CA PRO A 325 -20.24 4.40 5.14
C PRO A 325 -20.96 5.03 3.95
N GLU A 326 -20.52 6.20 3.48
CA GLU A 326 -21.11 6.88 2.33
C GLU A 326 -20.98 6.11 1.00
N TRP A 327 -20.07 5.13 0.94
CA TRP A 327 -19.91 4.27 -0.24
C TRP A 327 -20.87 3.07 -0.23
N ILE A 328 -21.41 2.70 0.93
CA ILE A 328 -22.28 1.52 1.08
C ILE A 328 -23.73 1.92 0.74
N ARG A 329 -24.18 1.55 -0.46
CA ARG A 329 -25.54 1.87 -0.93
C ARG A 329 -26.58 0.98 -0.28
N THR A 330 -26.37 -0.32 -0.43
CA THR A 330 -27.36 -1.33 -0.09
C THR A 330 -26.71 -2.50 0.61
N VAL A 331 -27.46 -3.11 1.54
CA VAL A 331 -27.10 -4.37 2.17
C VAL A 331 -28.21 -5.35 1.87
N HIS A 332 -27.87 -6.41 1.15
CA HIS A 332 -28.80 -7.48 0.79
C HIS A 332 -28.66 -8.62 1.78
N SER A 333 -29.76 -9.07 2.36
CA SER A 333 -29.78 -10.28 3.20
C SER A 333 -30.15 -11.49 2.35
N TYR A 334 -29.46 -12.61 2.59
CA TYR A 334 -29.77 -13.88 1.96
C TYR A 334 -30.44 -14.80 2.96
N ASN A 335 -31.58 -15.38 2.55
CA ASN A 335 -32.30 -16.35 3.36
C ASN A 335 -31.65 -17.74 3.27
N GLU A 336 -31.10 -18.07 2.10
CA GLU A 336 -30.44 -19.34 1.83
C GLU A 336 -28.93 -19.13 1.59
N PRO A 337 -28.08 -20.12 1.93
CA PRO A 337 -26.67 -20.10 1.55
C PRO A 337 -26.49 -19.92 0.04
N PRO A 338 -25.61 -19.02 -0.44
CA PRO A 338 -25.30 -18.92 -1.86
C PRO A 338 -24.63 -20.22 -2.36
N PRO A 339 -24.65 -20.53 -3.66
CA PRO A 339 -23.83 -21.63 -4.21
C PRO A 339 -22.34 -21.41 -3.94
N ARG A 340 -21.59 -22.49 -3.70
CA ARG A 340 -20.13 -22.43 -3.52
C ARG A 340 -19.44 -22.20 -4.86
N TRP A 341 -18.36 -21.40 -4.86
CA TRP A 341 -17.56 -21.17 -6.05
C TRP A 341 -16.68 -22.39 -6.36
N HIS A 342 -16.57 -22.71 -7.65
CA HIS A 342 -15.67 -23.73 -8.17
C HIS A 342 -14.87 -23.15 -9.33
N PHE A 343 -13.54 -23.09 -9.20
CA PHE A 343 -12.67 -22.63 -10.29
C PHE A 343 -12.39 -23.79 -11.26
N GLN A 344 -12.60 -23.56 -12.55
CA GLN A 344 -12.29 -24.48 -13.64
C GLN A 344 -11.21 -23.87 -14.52
N PRO A 345 -10.03 -24.49 -14.65
CA PRO A 345 -8.88 -23.93 -15.40
C PRO A 345 -9.09 -23.94 -16.92
#